data_AF-A0A9X0W864-F1
#
_entry.id   AF-A0A9X0W864-F1
#
_cell.length_a   1.000
_cell.length_b   1.000
_cell.length_c   1.000
_cell.angle_alpha   90.00
_cell.angle_beta   90.00
_cell.angle_gamma   90.00
#
_symmetry.space_group_name_H-M   'P 1'
#
loop_
_entity.id
_entity.type
_entity.pdbx_description
1 polymer ?
#
loop_
_entity_poly.entity_id
_entity_poly.type
_entity_poly.pdbx_seq_one_letter_code
_entity_poly.pdbx_strand_id
1 'polypeptide(L)'
;TGVVLAYVFGRRTDEVFLELKALLEPFGIRIFFTDDWGAYQRLLPEQQQVTGKANTQKIERKHLTLRTRIQRLARKTICFSKLDVMHDTVIGLFINRYEFGLAV
;
A
#
# COMPACT_ATOMS: atom_id res chain seq x y z
N THR A 1 -5.47 6.02 -13.52
CA THR A 1 -5.44 7.28 -12.76
C THR A 1 -4.25 7.38 -11.80
N GLY A 2 -3.67 6.30 -11.26
CA GLY A 2 -2.47 6.41 -10.42
C GLY A 2 -2.70 7.18 -9.11
N VAL A 3 -3.96 7.33 -8.73
CA VAL A 3 -4.44 7.95 -7.49
C VAL A 3 -4.44 6.86 -6.41
N VAL A 4 -4.03 7.20 -5.21
CA VAL A 4 -4.15 6.33 -4.04
C VAL A 4 -5.55 6.53 -3.46
N LEU A 5 -6.28 5.44 -3.24
CA LEU A 5 -7.64 5.47 -2.70
C LEU A 5 -7.67 5.21 -1.20
N ALA A 6 -6.84 4.26 -0.75
CA ALA A 6 -6.73 3.86 0.65
C ALA A 6 -5.33 3.28 0.90
N TYR A 7 -4.95 3.21 2.18
CA TYR A 7 -3.77 2.51 2.65
C TYR A 7 -4.04 1.91 4.02
N VAL A 8 -3.30 0.85 4.36
CA VAL A 8 -3.27 0.25 5.70
C VAL A 8 -1.82 -0.03 6.06
N PHE A 9 -1.45 0.19 7.33
CA PHE A 9 -0.16 -0.23 7.88
C PHE A 9 -0.33 -1.51 8.67
N GLY A 10 0.52 -2.49 8.38
CA GLY A 10 0.48 -3.76 9.06
C GLY A 10 1.49 -4.75 8.51
N ARG A 11 1.46 -5.95 9.06
CA ARG A 11 2.25 -7.08 8.54
C ARG A 11 1.66 -7.57 7.23
N ARG A 12 2.47 -8.31 6.45
CA ARG A 12 2.01 -8.99 5.23
C ARG A 12 1.18 -10.22 5.58
N THR A 13 -0.03 -10.00 6.09
CA THR A 13 -0.98 -11.05 6.51
C THR A 13 -2.35 -10.86 5.87
N ASP A 14 -3.16 -11.92 5.91
CA ASP A 14 -4.48 -11.97 5.32
C ASP A 14 -5.44 -10.96 6.00
N GLU A 15 -5.29 -10.76 7.32
CA GLU A 15 -6.10 -9.82 8.11
C GLU A 15 -5.90 -8.37 7.66
N VAL A 16 -4.65 -7.95 7.45
CA VAL A 16 -4.32 -6.59 7.00
C VAL A 16 -4.84 -6.35 5.58
N PHE A 17 -4.85 -7.38 4.73
CA PHE A 17 -5.46 -7.26 3.41
C PHE A 17 -6.98 -7.11 3.48
N LEU A 18 -7.65 -7.80 4.39
CA LEU A 18 -9.10 -7.65 4.60
C LEU A 18 -9.46 -6.23 5.06
N GLU A 19 -8.66 -5.62 5.94
CA GLU A 19 -8.83 -4.23 6.33
C GLU A 19 -8.72 -3.29 5.13
N LEU A 20 -7.70 -3.48 4.28
CA LEU A 20 -7.54 -2.69 3.06
C LEU A 20 -8.73 -2.91 2.10
N LYS A 21 -9.20 -4.16 1.95
CA LYS A 21 -10.33 -4.49 1.10
C LYS A 21 -11.62 -3.83 1.58
N ALA A 22 -11.85 -3.75 2.89
CA ALA A 22 -13.00 -3.05 3.46
C ALA A 22 -12.96 -1.54 3.15
N LEU A 23 -11.79 -0.90 3.24
CA LEU A 23 -11.63 0.50 2.85
C LEU A 23 -11.88 0.74 1.36
N LEU A 24 -11.61 -0.26 0.51
CA LEU A 24 -11.79 -0.18 -0.93
C LEU A 24 -13.22 -0.49 -1.41
N GLU A 25 -14.06 -1.10 -0.57
CA GLU A 25 -15.42 -1.51 -0.91
C GLU A 25 -16.30 -0.36 -1.43
N PRO A 26 -16.30 0.85 -0.82
CA PRO A 26 -17.14 1.96 -1.28
C PRO A 26 -16.80 2.47 -2.69
N PHE A 27 -15.60 2.15 -3.20
CA PHE A 27 -15.16 2.59 -4.52
C PHE A 27 -15.66 1.67 -5.66
N GLY A 28 -16.29 0.54 -5.34
CA GLY A 28 -16.88 -0.35 -6.35
C GLY A 28 -15.86 -0.94 -7.33
N ILE A 29 -14.65 -1.25 -6.85
CA ILE A 29 -13.56 -1.80 -7.67
C ILE A 29 -13.97 -3.16 -8.22
N ARG A 30 -13.90 -3.31 -9.55
CA ARG A 30 -14.30 -4.54 -10.26
C ARG A 30 -13.13 -5.46 -10.60
N ILE A 31 -11.94 -4.89 -10.81
CA ILE A 31 -10.75 -5.61 -11.26
C ILE A 31 -9.56 -5.18 -10.41
N PHE A 32 -8.85 -6.16 -9.87
CA PHE A 32 -7.61 -6.01 -9.12
C PHE A 32 -6.45 -6.56 -9.95
N PHE A 33 -5.45 -5.72 -10.21
CA PHE A 33 -4.17 -6.13 -10.78
C PHE A 33 -3.19 -6.35 -9.63
N THR A 34 -2.72 -7.59 -9.45
CA THR A 34 -1.90 -7.96 -8.30
C THR A 34 -0.65 -8.75 -8.70
N ASP A 35 0.34 -8.77 -7.79
CA ASP A 35 1.38 -9.79 -7.84
C ASP A 35 0.84 -11.16 -7.44
N ASP A 36 1.70 -12.18 -7.46
CA ASP A 36 1.34 -13.57 -7.16
C ASP A 36 1.34 -13.88 -5.65
N TRP A 37 0.88 -12.94 -4.82
CA TRP A 37 0.77 -13.19 -3.39
C TRP A 37 -0.46 -14.04 -3.08
N GLY A 38 -0.26 -15.18 -2.42
CA GLY A 38 -1.33 -16.13 -2.13
C GLY A 38 -2.52 -15.57 -1.35
N ALA A 39 -2.37 -14.48 -0.59
CA ALA A 39 -3.51 -13.83 0.08
C ALA A 39 -4.53 -13.29 -0.92
N TYR A 40 -4.08 -12.73 -2.05
CA TYR A 40 -4.96 -12.24 -3.10
C TYR A 40 -5.78 -13.38 -3.71
N GLN A 41 -5.13 -14.53 -4.00
CA GLN A 41 -5.82 -15.71 -4.53
C GLN A 41 -6.86 -16.29 -3.57
N ARG A 42 -6.62 -16.20 -2.25
CA ARG A 42 -7.56 -16.70 -1.22
C ARG A 42 -8.73 -15.76 -0.97
N LEU A 43 -8.54 -14.45 -1.12
CA LEU A 43 -9.45 -13.42 -0.59
C LEU A 43 -10.11 -12.57 -1.69
N LEU A 44 -9.64 -12.65 -2.94
CA LEU A 44 -10.29 -12.06 -4.10
C LEU A 44 -10.99 -13.13 -4.92
N PRO A 45 -12.21 -12.85 -5.44
CA PRO A 45 -12.82 -13.72 -6.43
C PRO A 45 -11.96 -13.81 -7.70
N GLU A 46 -11.83 -15.01 -8.26
CA GLU A 46 -11.00 -15.28 -9.45
C GLU A 46 -11.39 -14.38 -10.64
N GLN A 47 -12.69 -14.08 -10.79
CA GLN A 47 -13.19 -13.22 -11.87
C GLN A 47 -12.81 -11.74 -11.71
N GLN A 48 -12.41 -11.33 -10.51
CA GLN A 48 -12.00 -9.96 -10.18
C GLN A 48 -10.49 -9.79 -10.14
N GLN A 49 -9.70 -10.87 -10.25
CA GLN A 49 -8.25 -10.83 -10.12
C GLN A 49 -7.56 -11.05 -11.46
N VAL A 50 -6.60 -10.18 -11.78
CA VAL A 50 -5.65 -10.39 -12.89
C VAL A 50 -4.25 -10.41 -12.29
N THR A 51 -3.68 -11.61 -12.19
CA THR A 51 -2.33 -11.82 -11.66
C THR A 51 -1.28 -11.58 -12.74
N GLY A 52 -0.27 -10.78 -12.41
CA GLY A 52 0.90 -10.60 -13.28
C GLY A 52 1.55 -9.23 -13.14
N LYS A 53 2.48 -8.93 -14.04
CA LYS A 53 3.20 -7.65 -14.08
C LYS A 53 2.50 -6.57 -14.90
N ALA A 54 1.44 -6.92 -15.63
CA ALA A 54 0.70 -5.96 -16.41
C ALA A 54 -0.04 -5.00 -15.46
N ASN A 55 0.04 -3.70 -15.73
CA ASN A 55 -0.62 -2.64 -14.95
C ASN A 55 -0.16 -2.43 -13.49
N THR A 56 0.93 -3.09 -13.04
CA THR A 56 1.51 -2.89 -11.70
C THR A 56 2.62 -1.84 -11.65
N GLN A 57 3.10 -1.36 -12.81
CA GLN A 57 4.25 -0.44 -12.91
C GLN A 57 4.04 0.86 -12.12
N LYS A 58 2.80 1.36 -12.08
CA LYS A 58 2.47 2.62 -11.39
C LYS A 58 2.56 2.48 -9.87
N ILE A 59 2.05 1.38 -9.31
CA ILE A 59 2.13 1.14 -7.85
C ILE A 59 3.57 0.84 -7.44
N GLU A 60 4.32 0.10 -8.26
CA GLU A 60 5.76 -0.16 -8.04
C GLU A 60 6.56 1.14 -8.01
N ARG A 61 6.30 2.07 -8.95
CA ARG A 61 6.93 3.40 -8.97
C ARG A 61 6.59 4.21 -7.71
N LYS A 62 5.34 4.16 -7.22
CA LYS A 62 4.96 4.82 -5.96
C LYS A 62 5.72 4.25 -4.76
N HIS A 63 5.82 2.93 -4.65
CA HIS A 63 6.60 2.29 -3.59
C HIS A 63 8.10 2.63 -3.66
N LEU A 64 8.65 2.82 -4.86
CA LEU A 64 10.01 3.35 -5.02
C LEU A 64 10.11 4.78 -4.48
N THR A 65 9.24 5.69 -4.93
CA THR A 65 9.21 7.09 -4.46
C THR A 65 9.08 7.19 -2.94
N LEU A 66 8.20 6.37 -2.33
CA LEU A 66 8.02 6.31 -0.89
C LEU A 66 9.33 5.97 -0.15
N ARG A 67 10.01 4.90 -0.57
CA ARG A 67 11.29 4.46 0.03
C ARG A 67 12.43 5.45 -0.19
N THR A 68 12.45 6.14 -1.33
CA THR A 68 13.46 7.16 -1.62
C THR A 68 13.26 8.41 -0.77
N ARG A 69 12.01 8.86 -0.57
CA ARG A 69 11.72 10.08 0.18
C ARG A 69 11.73 9.86 1.69
N ILE A 70 11.40 8.65 2.15
CA ILE A 70 11.44 8.26 3.55
C ILE A 70 12.64 7.35 3.78
N GLN A 71 13.82 7.96 3.98
CA GLN A 71 15.08 7.22 4.20
C GLN A 71 15.01 6.21 5.36
N ARG A 72 14.12 6.46 6.34
CA ARG A 72 13.86 5.54 7.47
C ARG A 72 13.42 4.14 7.03
N LEU A 73 12.75 4.04 5.87
CA LEU A 73 12.30 2.77 5.29
C LEU A 73 13.39 2.06 4.48
N ALA A 74 14.46 2.77 4.12
CA ALA A 74 15.49 2.25 3.21
C ALA A 74 16.59 1.47 3.94
N ARG A 75 17.08 1.98 5.10
CA ARG A 75 18.20 1.35 5.83
C ARG A 75 18.01 1.39 7.34
N LYS A 76 18.14 0.22 7.98
CA LYS A 76 18.02 0.05 9.44
C LYS A 76 19.12 0.72 10.25
N THR A 77 20.26 1.05 9.65
CA THR A 77 21.46 1.54 10.36
C THR A 77 21.60 3.06 10.44
N ILE A 78 20.82 3.83 9.67
CA ILE A 78 21.03 5.29 9.52
C ILE A 78 19.92 6.09 10.20
N CYS A 79 18.65 5.91 9.81
CA CYS A 79 17.53 6.71 10.31
C CYS A 79 16.34 5.86 10.78
N PHE A 80 16.58 4.61 11.16
CA PHE A 80 15.50 3.69 11.55
C PHE A 80 15.06 3.92 12.99
N SER A 81 13.73 3.96 13.20
CA SER A 81 13.14 3.92 14.53
C SER A 81 12.83 2.47 14.91
N LYS A 82 12.98 2.11 16.20
CA LYS A 82 12.53 0.81 16.72
C LYS A 82 11.05 0.79 17.08
N LEU A 83 10.40 1.96 17.16
CA LEU A 83 9.01 2.09 17.51
C LEU A 83 8.14 2.10 16.25
N ASP A 84 7.16 1.21 16.19
CA ASP A 84 6.22 1.09 15.07
C ASP A 84 5.42 2.39 14.87
N VAL A 85 4.99 3.02 15.98
CA VAL A 85 4.29 4.31 15.98
C VAL A 85 5.04 5.39 15.21
N MET A 86 6.38 5.40 15.25
CA MET A 86 7.17 6.38 14.51
C MET A 86 7.16 6.12 13.01
N HIS A 87 7.13 4.86 12.59
CA HIS A 87 6.99 4.51 11.16
C HIS A 87 5.58 4.86 10.70
N ASP A 88 4.55 4.44 11.44
CA ASP A 88 3.15 4.73 11.11
C ASP A 88 2.89 6.23 10.98
N THR A 89 3.41 7.03 11.93
CA THR A 89 3.29 8.49 11.89
C THR A 89 3.97 9.06 10.65
N VAL A 90 5.23 8.71 10.39
CA VAL A 90 5.99 9.29 9.26
C VAL A 90 5.38 8.92 7.92
N ILE A 91 4.95 7.67 7.76
CA ILE A 91 4.35 7.23 6.50
C ILE A 91 2.93 7.81 6.35
N GLY A 92 2.14 7.87 7.42
CA GLY A 92 0.83 8.51 7.43
C GLY A 92 0.90 9.99 7.07
N LEU A 93 1.81 10.76 7.68
CA LEU A 93 2.06 12.17 7.32
C LEU A 93 2.42 12.32 5.84
N PHE A 94 3.27 11.43 5.31
CA PHE A 94 3.66 11.46 3.90
C PHE A 94 2.47 11.21 2.97
N ILE A 95 1.69 10.15 3.22
CA ILE A 95 0.54 9.81 2.37
C ILE A 95 -0.52 10.91 2.44
N ASN A 96 -0.86 11.38 3.65
CA ASN A 96 -1.82 12.46 3.83
C ASN A 96 -1.44 13.72 3.05
N ARG A 97 -0.16 14.11 3.09
CA ARG A 97 0.31 15.30 2.39
C ARG A 97 0.39 15.13 0.86
N TYR A 98 0.95 14.02 0.38
CA TYR A 98 1.33 13.87 -1.03
C TYR A 98 0.33 13.09 -1.88
N GLU A 99 -0.47 12.22 -1.27
CA GLU A 99 -1.44 11.39 -1.97
C GLU A 99 -2.88 11.88 -1.74
N PHE A 100 -3.19 12.35 -0.53
CA PHE A 100 -4.52 12.87 -0.19
C PHE A 100 -4.61 14.41 -0.20
N GLY A 101 -3.48 15.12 -0.31
CA GLY A 101 -3.46 16.58 -0.40
C GLY A 101 -3.94 17.30 0.87
N LEU A 102 -3.92 16.61 2.02
CA LEU A 102 -4.30 17.19 3.30
C LEU A 102 -3.20 18.15 3.79
N ALA A 103 -3.61 19.25 4.42
CA ALA A 103 -2.70 20.07 5.19
C ALA A 103 -2.33 19.32 6.47
N VAL A 104 -1.08 18.89 6.57
CA VAL A 104 -0.52 18.11 7.69
C VAL A 104 0.65 18.82 8.31
#